data_AF-A0A519RTP9-F1
#
_entry.id   AF-A0A519RTP9-F1
#
_cell.length_a   1.000
_cell.length_b   1.000
_cell.length_c   1.000
_cell.angle_alpha   90.00
_cell.angle_beta   90.00
_cell.angle_gamma   90.00
#
_symmetry.space_group_name_H-M   'P 1'
#
loop_
_entity.id
_entity.type
_entity.pdbx_description
1 polymer ?
#
loop_
_entity_poly.entity_id
_entity_poly.type
_entity_poly.pdbx_seq_one_letter_code
_entity_poly.pdbx_strand_id
1 'polypeptide(L)'
;MSKPEKKTRIVDSQAVASNLKKTDTLSKNGKPFKINGVDCFWELKLPLREGSNDGDGILTLRNIQSKKALLINSDYYSLDNSYYTNSFNGVDFESFNKDCIKDVNFDGYKDFMIYGLEESGSAGSLYKVYLFNDKKKLFEQSKALSGYDILLDTVNKTRTSGGRNGYNYNVSVTDFFGRRGTIKYTETTEREVISDEPKRLLKTTYNKIVNKKVVQTIIDTTNFEGW
;
A
#
# COMPACT_ATOMS: atom_id res chain seq x y z
N MET A 1 -41.06 -41.45 51.21
CA MET A 1 -40.69 -40.23 51.96
C MET A 1 -39.17 -40.08 51.92
N SER A 2 -38.67 -39.16 51.11
CA SER A 2 -37.27 -38.74 51.06
C SER A 2 -37.24 -37.22 51.25
N LYS A 3 -36.37 -36.72 52.14
CA LYS A 3 -36.25 -35.32 52.55
C LYS A 3 -35.65 -34.46 51.43
N PRO A 4 -35.99 -33.16 51.35
CA PRO A 4 -35.31 -32.23 50.45
C PRO A 4 -34.03 -31.71 51.12
N GLU A 5 -32.87 -31.83 50.45
CA GLU A 5 -31.68 -31.09 50.83
C GLU A 5 -31.63 -29.75 50.09
N LYS A 6 -31.82 -28.67 50.85
CA LYS A 6 -31.32 -27.33 50.49
C LYS A 6 -29.84 -27.26 50.85
N LYS A 7 -28.98 -26.91 49.89
CA LYS A 7 -27.73 -26.21 50.19
C LYS A 7 -27.53 -24.98 49.30
N THR A 8 -27.22 -23.93 50.03
CA THR A 8 -27.07 -22.50 49.78
C THR A 8 -25.96 -22.11 48.79
N ARG A 9 -26.33 -21.22 47.86
CA ARG A 9 -25.67 -19.97 47.37
C ARG A 9 -24.13 -19.84 47.52
N ILE A 10 -23.42 -19.70 46.38
CA ILE A 10 -22.21 -18.85 46.23
C ILE A 10 -22.24 -18.26 44.79
N VAL A 11 -22.67 -17.00 44.64
CA VAL A 11 -21.91 -15.75 44.38
C VAL A 11 -21.85 -15.40 42.89
N ASP A 12 -22.27 -14.17 42.63
CA ASP A 12 -22.17 -13.44 41.37
C ASP A 12 -20.84 -13.70 40.64
N SER A 13 -20.92 -14.04 39.36
CA SER A 13 -19.98 -13.44 38.42
C SER A 13 -20.82 -12.49 37.56
N GLN A 14 -20.72 -11.21 37.92
CA GLN A 14 -21.11 -10.13 37.05
C GLN A 14 -20.62 -10.46 35.65
N ALA A 15 -21.54 -10.46 34.70
CA ALA A 15 -21.20 -10.31 33.31
C ALA A 15 -20.26 -9.10 33.24
N VAL A 16 -19.00 -9.35 32.93
CA VAL A 16 -18.07 -8.31 32.52
C VAL A 16 -18.65 -7.83 31.19
N ALA A 17 -19.54 -6.84 31.27
CA ALA A 17 -19.90 -6.02 30.14
C ALA A 17 -18.57 -5.44 29.69
N SER A 18 -17.99 -6.01 28.64
CA SER A 18 -16.92 -5.40 27.89
C SER A 18 -17.41 -4.00 27.55
N ASN A 19 -16.87 -2.99 28.21
CA ASN A 19 -17.03 -1.58 27.86
C ASN A 19 -16.49 -1.41 26.44
N LEU A 20 -17.32 -1.74 25.44
CA LEU A 20 -17.10 -1.38 24.06
C LEU A 20 -17.19 0.15 24.05
N LYS A 21 -16.02 0.80 24.09
CA LYS A 21 -15.92 2.25 23.95
C LYS A 21 -16.75 2.68 22.74
N LYS A 22 -17.61 3.68 22.94
CA LYS A 22 -18.46 4.21 21.88
C LYS A 22 -17.58 4.57 20.68
N THR A 23 -17.99 4.12 19.49
CA THR A 23 -17.28 4.37 18.25
C THR A 23 -18.10 5.35 17.42
N ASP A 24 -17.57 6.55 17.21
CA ASP A 24 -18.14 7.51 16.25
C ASP A 24 -17.39 7.37 14.92
N THR A 25 -18.02 7.72 13.79
CA THR A 25 -17.37 7.66 12.47
C THR A 25 -17.44 9.01 11.79
N LEU A 26 -16.28 9.59 11.50
CA LEU A 26 -16.18 10.79 10.68
C LEU A 26 -16.17 10.42 9.20
N SER A 27 -16.70 11.30 8.36
CA SER A 27 -16.76 11.09 6.91
C SER A 27 -16.46 12.38 6.15
N LYS A 28 -15.65 12.28 5.10
CA LYS A 28 -15.30 13.38 4.20
C LYS A 28 -15.40 12.91 2.76
N ASN A 29 -15.99 13.72 1.90
CA ASN A 29 -16.16 13.40 0.48
C ASN A 29 -15.36 14.36 -0.40
N GLY A 30 -14.76 13.83 -1.45
CA GLY A 30 -14.15 14.61 -2.52
C GLY A 30 -15.17 15.12 -3.53
N LYS A 31 -14.75 16.09 -4.33
CA LYS A 31 -15.56 16.53 -5.48
C LYS A 31 -15.64 15.42 -6.54
N PRO A 32 -16.74 15.35 -7.30
CA PRO A 32 -16.83 14.54 -8.50
C PRO A 32 -15.68 14.73 -9.48
N PHE A 33 -15.21 13.64 -10.07
CA PHE A 33 -14.26 13.64 -11.18
C PHE A 33 -14.48 12.43 -12.10
N LYS A 34 -13.80 12.41 -13.25
CA LYS A 34 -13.89 11.32 -14.23
C LYS A 34 -12.53 10.67 -14.41
N ILE A 35 -12.48 9.34 -14.34
CA ILE A 35 -11.29 8.53 -14.63
C ILE A 35 -11.67 7.32 -15.49
N ASN A 36 -10.93 7.10 -16.57
CA ASN A 36 -11.19 6.01 -17.55
C ASN A 36 -12.67 5.94 -18.01
N GLY A 37 -13.29 7.11 -18.19
CA GLY A 37 -14.70 7.22 -18.60
C GLY A 37 -15.72 6.94 -17.48
N VAL A 38 -15.29 6.67 -16.24
CA VAL A 38 -16.17 6.44 -15.09
C VAL A 38 -16.29 7.71 -14.25
N ASP A 39 -17.51 8.15 -14.01
CA ASP A 39 -17.83 9.26 -13.10
C ASP A 39 -17.80 8.78 -11.64
N CYS A 40 -16.91 9.37 -10.84
CA CYS A 40 -16.61 8.93 -9.47
C CYS A 40 -16.31 10.06 -8.49
N PHE A 41 -16.25 9.72 -7.20
CA PHE A 41 -15.79 10.60 -6.13
C PHE A 41 -15.14 9.79 -5.01
N TRP A 42 -14.27 10.42 -4.22
CA TRP A 42 -13.67 9.82 -3.04
C TRP A 42 -14.58 9.97 -1.81
N GLU A 43 -14.66 8.93 -0.99
CA GLU A 43 -15.24 8.94 0.35
C GLU A 43 -14.16 8.44 1.33
N LEU A 44 -13.79 9.24 2.32
CA LEU A 44 -12.93 8.85 3.43
C LEU A 44 -13.77 8.71 4.70
N LYS A 45 -13.71 7.55 5.35
CA LYS A 45 -14.34 7.29 6.65
C LYS A 45 -13.28 7.00 7.69
N LEU A 46 -13.41 7.61 8.87
CA LEU A 46 -12.52 7.40 10.01
C LEU A 46 -13.34 7.03 11.25
N PRO A 47 -13.41 5.73 11.61
CA PRO A 47 -13.95 5.29 12.88
C PRO A 47 -13.01 5.69 14.03
N LEU A 48 -13.55 6.37 15.04
CA LEU A 48 -12.81 6.81 16.22
C LEU A 48 -13.40 6.18 17.46
N ARG A 49 -12.53 5.67 18.33
CA ARG A 49 -12.91 5.23 19.68
C ARG A 49 -12.97 6.46 20.59
N GLU A 50 -13.85 6.43 21.58
CA GLU A 50 -13.92 7.48 22.61
C GLU A 50 -12.54 7.79 23.22
N GLY A 51 -12.16 9.06 23.14
CA GLY A 51 -10.86 9.58 23.58
C GLY A 51 -9.70 9.39 22.60
N SER A 52 -9.95 8.87 21.38
CA SER A 52 -8.94 8.74 20.32
C SER A 52 -9.05 9.86 19.28
N ASN A 53 -7.91 10.28 18.75
CA ASN A 53 -7.80 11.24 17.64
C ASN A 53 -7.29 10.58 16.35
N ASP A 54 -7.16 9.26 16.34
CA ASP A 54 -6.65 8.48 15.21
C ASP A 54 -7.25 7.06 15.17
N GLY A 55 -7.02 6.39 14.05
CA GLY A 55 -7.44 5.02 13.79
C GLY A 55 -7.39 4.62 12.31
N ASP A 56 -7.87 3.42 12.03
CA ASP A 56 -7.88 2.84 10.68
C ASP A 56 -8.94 3.54 9.81
N GLY A 57 -8.49 4.39 8.90
CA GLY A 57 -9.34 5.07 7.94
C GLY A 57 -9.56 4.25 6.68
N ILE A 58 -10.74 4.39 6.09
CA ILE A 58 -11.14 3.70 4.86
C ILE A 58 -11.38 4.73 3.77
N LEU A 59 -10.49 4.76 2.78
CA LEU A 59 -10.62 5.55 1.56
C LEU A 59 -11.29 4.70 0.47
N THR A 60 -12.46 5.13 0.01
CA THR A 60 -13.25 4.43 -1.01
C THR A 60 -13.46 5.33 -2.23
N LEU A 61 -13.10 4.83 -3.42
CA LEU A 61 -13.55 5.44 -4.67
C LEU A 61 -14.95 4.91 -4.99
N ARG A 62 -15.93 5.80 -5.16
CA ARG A 62 -17.31 5.41 -5.47
C ARG A 62 -17.73 5.91 -6.84
N ASN A 63 -18.48 5.09 -7.57
CA ASN A 63 -19.21 5.55 -8.73
C ASN A 63 -20.33 6.52 -8.31
N ILE A 64 -20.51 7.62 -9.04
CA ILE A 64 -21.48 8.67 -8.65
C ILE A 64 -22.92 8.16 -8.71
N GLN A 65 -23.28 7.41 -9.74
CA GLN A 65 -24.67 6.99 -9.99
C GLN A 65 -25.03 5.77 -9.14
N SER A 66 -24.29 4.68 -9.28
CA SER A 66 -24.58 3.41 -8.62
C SER A 66 -24.15 3.35 -7.15
N LYS A 67 -23.32 4.30 -6.69
CA LYS A 67 -22.66 4.31 -5.36
C LYS A 67 -21.77 3.10 -5.07
N LYS A 68 -21.58 2.21 -6.06
CA LYS A 68 -20.72 1.03 -5.98
C LYS A 68 -19.27 1.47 -5.68
N ALA A 69 -18.62 0.75 -4.77
CA ALA A 69 -17.19 0.89 -4.53
C ALA A 69 -16.39 0.38 -5.73
N LEU A 70 -15.49 1.20 -6.23
CA LEU A 70 -14.60 0.94 -7.35
C LEU A 70 -13.17 0.63 -6.89
N LEU A 71 -12.78 1.17 -5.73
CA LEU A 71 -11.51 0.94 -5.04
C LEU A 71 -11.77 1.10 -3.55
N ILE A 72 -11.13 0.27 -2.73
CA ILE A 72 -11.11 0.42 -1.27
C ILE A 72 -9.65 0.32 -0.83
N ASN A 73 -9.18 1.31 -0.08
CA ASN A 73 -7.86 1.36 0.54
C ASN A 73 -8.00 1.68 2.02
N SER A 74 -7.39 0.88 2.88
CA SER A 74 -7.27 1.16 4.31
C SER A 74 -5.85 1.60 4.64
N ASP A 75 -5.74 2.54 5.57
CA ASP A 75 -4.49 3.03 6.14
C ASP A 75 -4.77 3.69 7.48
N TYR A 76 -3.72 4.09 8.20
CA TYR A 76 -3.84 4.82 9.46
C TYR A 76 -4.04 6.31 9.21
N TYR A 77 -5.06 6.88 9.87
CA TYR A 77 -5.36 8.31 9.81
C TYR A 77 -5.50 8.91 11.21
N SER A 78 -5.10 10.16 11.35
CA SER A 78 -5.39 11.02 12.50
C SER A 78 -6.31 12.16 12.10
N LEU A 79 -6.97 12.79 13.07
CA LEU A 79 -7.75 14.01 12.88
C LEU A 79 -6.88 15.12 12.30
N ASP A 80 -5.75 15.37 12.93
CA ASP A 80 -4.86 16.49 12.61
C ASP A 80 -3.54 16.02 11.96
N ASN A 81 -2.78 16.95 11.40
CA ASN A 81 -1.49 16.65 10.79
C ASN A 81 -0.52 16.09 11.84
N SER A 82 -0.03 14.87 11.61
CA SER A 82 1.12 14.33 12.29
C SER A 82 2.13 13.86 11.24
N TYR A 83 3.40 13.82 11.61
CA TYR A 83 4.45 13.30 10.73
C TYR A 83 4.29 11.80 10.43
N TYR A 84 3.60 11.08 11.31
CA TYR A 84 3.54 9.62 11.30
C TYR A 84 2.21 9.06 10.79
N THR A 85 1.22 9.92 10.48
CA THR A 85 -0.15 9.51 10.16
C THR A 85 -0.75 10.36 9.04
N ASN A 86 -1.65 9.80 8.24
CA ASN A 86 -2.39 10.57 7.24
C ASN A 86 -3.39 11.50 7.96
N SER A 87 -3.52 12.76 7.53
CA SER A 87 -4.50 13.66 8.16
C SER A 87 -5.87 13.60 7.50
N PHE A 88 -6.89 13.29 8.29
CA PHE A 88 -8.29 13.35 7.89
C PHE A 88 -8.75 14.78 7.59
N ASN A 89 -8.42 15.74 8.47
CA ASN A 89 -8.78 17.15 8.24
C ASN A 89 -7.99 17.73 7.07
N GLY A 90 -6.70 17.37 6.95
CA GLY A 90 -5.77 17.86 5.96
C GLY A 90 -5.92 17.26 4.55
N VAL A 91 -6.68 16.18 4.36
CA VAL A 91 -6.79 15.57 3.02
C VAL A 91 -7.41 16.53 2.00
N ASP A 92 -6.66 16.80 0.93
CA ASP A 92 -7.14 17.46 -0.27
C ASP A 92 -7.21 16.44 -1.41
N PHE A 93 -8.43 16.09 -1.81
CA PHE A 93 -8.65 15.10 -2.85
C PHE A 93 -8.21 15.54 -4.25
N GLU A 94 -8.15 16.85 -4.52
CA GLU A 94 -7.69 17.34 -5.82
C GLU A 94 -6.17 17.17 -5.96
N SER A 95 -5.41 17.54 -4.92
CA SER A 95 -3.97 17.30 -4.87
C SER A 95 -3.66 15.79 -4.83
N PHE A 96 -4.38 15.03 -4.00
CA PHE A 96 -4.27 13.57 -3.96
C PHE A 96 -4.41 12.94 -5.35
N ASN A 97 -5.43 13.34 -6.13
CA ASN A 97 -5.64 12.84 -7.48
C ASN A 97 -4.45 13.13 -8.43
N LYS A 98 -3.85 14.32 -8.35
CA LYS A 98 -2.69 14.67 -9.20
C LYS A 98 -1.49 13.78 -8.91
N ASP A 99 -1.32 13.43 -7.64
CA ASP A 99 -0.16 12.69 -7.16
C ASP A 99 -0.31 11.18 -7.43
N CYS A 100 -1.49 10.61 -7.21
CA CYS A 100 -1.69 9.17 -7.24
C CYS A 100 -2.18 8.61 -8.59
N ILE A 101 -2.75 9.43 -9.49
CA ILE A 101 -3.27 8.94 -10.78
C ILE A 101 -2.15 8.82 -11.81
N LYS A 102 -1.77 7.59 -12.18
CA LYS A 102 -0.68 7.28 -13.14
C LYS A 102 -1.08 6.10 -14.01
N ASP A 103 -0.53 5.97 -15.22
CA ASP A 103 -0.65 4.72 -16.00
C ASP A 103 0.57 3.85 -15.62
N VAL A 104 0.40 2.90 -14.70
CA VAL A 104 1.52 2.23 -14.02
C VAL A 104 2.06 1.08 -14.85
N ASN A 105 1.18 0.37 -15.57
CA ASN A 105 1.56 -0.74 -16.43
C ASN A 105 1.68 -0.35 -17.91
N PHE A 106 1.43 0.90 -18.28
CA PHE A 106 1.51 1.42 -19.65
C PHE A 106 0.52 0.73 -20.61
N ASP A 107 -0.67 0.39 -20.13
CA ASP A 107 -1.75 -0.20 -20.94
C ASP A 107 -2.69 0.83 -21.57
N GLY A 108 -2.53 2.11 -21.21
CA GLY A 108 -3.35 3.23 -21.69
C GLY A 108 -4.49 3.63 -20.76
N TYR A 109 -4.73 2.89 -19.68
CA TYR A 109 -5.63 3.27 -18.61
C TYR A 109 -4.90 3.99 -17.48
N LYS A 110 -5.63 4.86 -16.78
CA LYS A 110 -5.13 5.45 -15.54
C LYS A 110 -5.40 4.52 -14.38
N ASP A 111 -4.39 4.30 -13.56
CA ASP A 111 -4.37 3.52 -12.33
C ASP A 111 -4.21 4.44 -11.12
N PHE A 112 -4.25 3.85 -9.93
CA PHE A 112 -3.92 4.54 -8.68
C PHE A 112 -2.66 3.97 -8.05
N MET A 113 -1.72 4.85 -7.71
CA MET A 113 -0.54 4.57 -6.90
C MET A 113 -0.67 5.33 -5.58
N ILE A 114 -1.25 4.66 -4.58
CA ILE A 114 -1.61 5.27 -3.29
C ILE A 114 -0.48 5.02 -2.29
N TYR A 115 0.01 6.07 -1.66
CA TYR A 115 1.00 5.97 -0.58
C TYR A 115 0.42 5.15 0.59
N GLY A 116 1.16 4.12 1.03
CA GLY A 116 0.81 3.25 2.15
C GLY A 116 1.67 3.62 3.35
N LEU A 117 1.12 4.41 4.27
CA LEU A 117 1.90 5.00 5.35
C LEU A 117 2.29 3.95 6.40
N GLU A 118 1.36 3.10 6.82
CA GLU A 118 1.64 2.01 7.77
C GLU A 118 2.72 1.04 7.27
N GLU A 119 2.79 0.82 5.96
CA GLU A 119 3.77 -0.07 5.35
C GLU A 119 5.06 0.65 4.94
N SER A 120 5.13 1.97 5.10
CA SER A 120 6.34 2.76 4.86
C SER A 120 7.24 2.75 6.08
N GLY A 121 8.53 3.06 5.88
CA GLY A 121 9.48 3.12 6.98
C GLY A 121 10.92 3.23 6.50
N SER A 122 11.84 2.64 7.26
CA SER A 122 13.29 2.67 6.95
C SER A 122 13.64 2.07 5.58
N ALA A 123 12.76 1.26 5.01
CA ALA A 123 12.93 0.67 3.69
C ALA A 123 12.63 1.64 2.53
N GLY A 124 11.91 2.75 2.79
CA GLY A 124 11.45 3.71 1.79
C GLY A 124 9.95 4.01 1.92
N SER A 125 9.43 4.77 0.97
CA SER A 125 7.99 5.06 0.85
C SER A 125 7.29 3.94 0.09
N LEU A 126 6.40 3.21 0.75
CA LEU A 126 5.61 2.16 0.12
C LEU A 126 4.41 2.75 -0.62
N TYR A 127 4.15 2.21 -1.81
CA TYR A 127 2.98 2.53 -2.60
C TYR A 127 2.18 1.27 -2.95
N LYS A 128 0.87 1.34 -2.72
CA LYS A 128 -0.14 0.36 -3.13
C LYS A 128 -0.61 0.71 -4.54
N VAL A 129 -0.36 -0.17 -5.50
CA VAL A 129 -0.79 0.02 -6.89
C VAL A 129 -2.11 -0.69 -7.12
N TYR A 130 -3.09 0.03 -7.67
CA TYR A 130 -4.40 -0.47 -8.05
C TYR A 130 -4.61 -0.27 -9.56
N LEU A 131 -4.60 -1.38 -10.30
CA LEU A 131 -4.75 -1.38 -11.76
C LEU A 131 -6.21 -1.31 -12.16
N PHE A 132 -6.53 -0.55 -13.21
CA PHE A 132 -7.89 -0.50 -13.74
C PHE A 132 -8.24 -1.78 -14.52
N ASN A 133 -9.30 -2.46 -14.09
CA ASN A 133 -9.87 -3.58 -14.81
C ASN A 133 -11.02 -3.09 -15.71
N ASP A 134 -10.74 -2.90 -16.99
CA ASP A 134 -11.71 -2.38 -17.96
C ASP A 134 -12.99 -3.24 -18.10
N LYS A 135 -12.87 -4.56 -17.94
CA LYS A 135 -14.01 -5.48 -18.02
C LYS A 135 -14.96 -5.32 -16.82
N LYS A 136 -14.38 -5.18 -15.62
CA LYS A 136 -15.15 -5.07 -14.37
C LYS A 136 -15.48 -3.62 -14.00
N LYS A 137 -14.85 -2.65 -14.68
CA LYS A 137 -14.91 -1.21 -14.39
C LYS A 137 -14.59 -0.90 -12.92
N LEU A 138 -13.56 -1.54 -12.38
CA LEU A 138 -13.09 -1.35 -10.99
C LEU A 138 -11.57 -1.42 -10.94
N PHE A 139 -10.98 -0.99 -9.83
CA PHE A 139 -9.55 -1.01 -9.61
C PHE A 139 -9.16 -2.17 -8.69
N GLU A 140 -8.19 -2.98 -9.13
CA GLU A 140 -7.74 -4.17 -8.40
C GLU A 140 -6.30 -3.95 -7.92
N GLN A 141 -6.04 -4.20 -6.63
CA GLN A 141 -4.69 -4.06 -6.10
C GLN A 141 -3.76 -5.08 -6.77
N SER A 142 -2.68 -4.58 -7.37
CA SER A 142 -1.59 -5.40 -7.89
C SER A 142 -0.49 -5.51 -6.86
N LYS A 143 -0.43 -6.63 -6.14
CA LYS A 143 0.68 -6.90 -5.20
C LYS A 143 2.03 -6.91 -5.90
N ALA A 144 2.08 -7.39 -7.15
CA ALA A 144 3.32 -7.47 -7.92
C ALA A 144 3.88 -6.09 -8.32
N LEU A 145 3.00 -5.12 -8.57
CA LEU A 145 3.40 -3.76 -8.95
C LEU A 145 3.36 -2.76 -7.77
N SER A 146 2.92 -3.19 -6.59
CA SER A 146 3.09 -2.44 -5.35
C SER A 146 4.55 -2.56 -4.87
N GLY A 147 5.03 -1.61 -4.08
CA GLY A 147 6.40 -1.64 -3.58
C GLY A 147 6.92 -0.29 -3.12
N TYR A 148 8.19 -0.26 -2.75
CA TYR A 148 8.88 0.92 -2.24
C TYR A 148 9.43 1.80 -3.36
N ASP A 149 9.43 3.11 -3.15
CA ASP A 149 10.09 4.13 -3.97
C ASP A 149 9.85 3.90 -5.48
N ILE A 150 8.57 3.83 -5.86
CA ILE A 150 8.18 3.53 -7.24
C ILE A 150 8.53 4.70 -8.17
N LEU A 151 9.27 4.40 -9.24
CA LEU A 151 9.60 5.29 -10.33
C LEU A 151 9.00 4.77 -11.64
N LEU A 152 8.40 5.66 -12.41
CA LEU A 152 7.84 5.35 -13.74
C LEU A 152 8.61 6.11 -14.81
N ASP A 153 9.12 5.38 -15.80
CA ASP A 153 9.68 5.95 -17.03
C ASP A 153 8.69 5.70 -18.17
N THR A 154 8.03 6.76 -18.61
CA THR A 154 7.01 6.70 -19.67
C THR A 154 7.61 6.55 -21.06
N VAL A 155 8.89 6.89 -21.25
CA VAL A 155 9.59 6.77 -22.54
C VAL A 155 10.00 5.32 -22.75
N ASN A 156 10.65 4.72 -21.75
CA ASN A 156 11.13 3.35 -21.82
C ASN A 156 10.07 2.32 -21.38
N LYS A 157 8.94 2.78 -20.85
CA LYS A 157 7.84 1.96 -20.31
C LYS A 157 8.35 1.01 -19.24
N THR A 158 9.02 1.58 -18.25
CA THR A 158 9.54 0.82 -17.11
C THR A 158 8.95 1.33 -15.81
N ARG A 159 8.69 0.38 -14.91
CA ARG A 159 8.41 0.66 -13.50
C ARG A 159 9.57 0.11 -12.69
N THR A 160 10.25 0.97 -11.96
CA THR A 160 11.26 0.56 -10.98
C THR A 160 10.68 0.71 -9.59
N SER A 161 10.96 -0.23 -8.71
CA SER A 161 10.69 -0.12 -7.27
C SER A 161 11.90 -0.66 -6.54
N GLY A 162 12.28 -0.01 -5.46
CA GLY A 162 13.42 -0.44 -4.66
C GLY A 162 13.21 -0.14 -3.20
N GLY A 163 13.72 -1.03 -2.36
CA GLY A 163 13.64 -0.90 -0.91
C GLY A 163 14.96 -1.25 -0.27
N ARG A 164 15.19 -0.67 0.90
CA ARG A 164 16.35 -0.91 1.74
C ARG A 164 16.00 -1.88 2.87
N ASN A 165 16.93 -2.73 3.25
CA ASN A 165 16.86 -3.50 4.48
C ASN A 165 18.07 -3.17 5.35
N GLY A 166 17.91 -2.11 6.15
CA GLY A 166 19.02 -1.52 6.89
C GLY A 166 20.06 -0.86 5.97
N TYR A 167 21.29 -0.72 6.48
CA TYR A 167 22.37 -0.09 5.72
C TYR A 167 23.03 -1.05 4.72
N ASN A 168 23.01 -2.36 4.94
CA ASN A 168 23.87 -3.28 4.18
C ASN A 168 23.19 -3.94 2.97
N TYR A 169 21.87 -3.81 2.82
CA TYR A 169 21.14 -4.56 1.79
C TYR A 169 20.10 -3.69 1.08
N ASN A 170 20.20 -3.61 -0.23
CA ASN A 170 19.27 -2.88 -1.10
C ASN A 170 18.77 -3.79 -2.22
N VAL A 171 17.48 -3.73 -2.51
CA VAL A 171 16.86 -4.46 -3.62
C VAL A 171 16.16 -3.47 -4.53
N SER A 172 16.27 -3.70 -5.83
CA SER A 172 15.43 -3.04 -6.82
C SER A 172 14.88 -4.05 -7.82
N VAL A 173 13.67 -3.77 -8.28
CA VAL A 173 12.93 -4.53 -9.28
C VAL A 173 12.52 -3.54 -10.37
N THR A 174 12.91 -3.82 -11.61
CA THR A 174 12.51 -3.03 -12.78
C THR A 174 11.72 -3.91 -13.74
N ASP A 175 10.44 -3.58 -13.90
CA ASP A 175 9.53 -4.24 -14.82
C ASP A 175 9.55 -3.50 -16.16
N PHE A 176 9.82 -4.24 -17.25
CA PHE A 176 9.82 -3.72 -18.61
C PHE A 176 8.53 -4.12 -19.31
N PHE A 177 7.72 -3.14 -19.70
CA PHE A 177 6.41 -3.40 -20.28
C PHE A 177 6.45 -3.46 -21.80
N GLY A 178 5.70 -4.42 -22.34
CA GLY A 178 5.42 -4.57 -23.76
C GLY A 178 4.13 -3.83 -24.17
N ARG A 179 3.37 -4.44 -25.08
CA ARG A 179 2.09 -3.88 -25.52
C ARG A 179 1.00 -4.21 -24.51
N ARG A 180 0.04 -3.29 -24.31
CA ARG A 180 -1.16 -3.50 -23.47
C ARG A 180 -0.81 -3.92 -22.03
N GLY A 181 0.23 -3.31 -21.47
CA GLY A 181 0.70 -3.54 -20.10
C GLY A 181 1.15 -4.94 -19.73
N THR A 182 1.50 -5.78 -20.70
CA THR A 182 2.14 -7.07 -20.41
C THR A 182 3.61 -6.87 -20.03
N ILE A 183 4.07 -7.44 -18.92
CA ILE A 183 5.49 -7.47 -18.58
C ILE A 183 6.22 -8.34 -19.61
N LYS A 184 7.19 -7.74 -20.33
CA LYS A 184 8.07 -8.44 -21.27
C LYS A 184 9.13 -9.23 -20.52
N TYR A 185 9.75 -8.60 -19.53
CA TYR A 185 10.68 -9.20 -18.59
C TYR A 185 10.83 -8.29 -17.36
N THR A 186 11.37 -8.84 -16.29
CA THR A 186 11.71 -8.12 -15.06
C THR A 186 13.21 -8.26 -14.81
N GLU A 187 13.84 -7.20 -14.36
CA GLU A 187 15.22 -7.22 -13.87
C GLU A 187 15.20 -6.98 -12.36
N THR A 188 15.94 -7.81 -11.61
CA THR A 188 16.17 -7.56 -10.18
C THR A 188 17.64 -7.27 -9.95
N THR A 189 17.92 -6.32 -9.07
CA THR A 189 19.27 -6.02 -8.61
C THR A 189 19.26 -6.01 -7.09
N GLU A 190 20.05 -6.91 -6.51
CA GLU A 190 20.31 -7.01 -5.09
C GLU A 190 21.74 -6.56 -4.82
N ARG A 191 21.92 -5.66 -3.85
CA ARG A 191 23.22 -5.12 -3.46
C ARG A 191 23.42 -5.36 -1.98
N GLU A 192 24.45 -6.14 -1.65
CA GLU A 192 24.75 -6.59 -0.30
C GLU A 192 26.20 -6.22 0.07
N VAL A 193 26.39 -5.55 1.20
CA VAL A 193 27.72 -5.36 1.79
C VAL A 193 28.12 -6.69 2.45
N ILE A 194 29.11 -7.38 1.90
CA ILE A 194 29.49 -8.76 2.28
C ILE A 194 30.78 -8.84 3.11
N SER A 195 31.48 -7.73 3.29
CA SER A 195 32.67 -7.62 4.15
C SER A 195 32.79 -6.17 4.60
N ASP A 196 33.21 -5.95 5.85
CA ASP A 196 33.47 -4.62 6.39
C ASP A 196 34.97 -4.35 6.65
N GLU A 197 35.85 -5.37 6.64
CA GLU A 197 37.29 -5.25 6.94
C GLU A 197 38.13 -6.30 6.17
N PRO A 198 39.34 -5.97 5.64
CA PRO A 198 40.00 -4.65 5.63
C PRO A 198 39.50 -3.73 4.50
N LYS A 199 38.58 -4.21 3.66
CA LYS A 199 37.94 -3.44 2.58
C LYS A 199 36.47 -3.77 2.55
N ARG A 200 35.62 -2.74 2.52
CA ARG A 200 34.19 -2.95 2.35
C ARG A 200 33.93 -3.43 0.92
N LEU A 201 33.27 -4.58 0.78
CA LEU A 201 32.95 -5.17 -0.51
C LEU A 201 31.45 -5.16 -0.73
N LEU A 202 31.03 -4.73 -1.92
CA LEU A 202 29.65 -4.79 -2.36
C LEU A 202 29.48 -5.94 -3.35
N LYS A 203 28.68 -6.92 -2.97
CA LYS A 203 28.18 -7.95 -3.89
C LYS A 203 26.93 -7.42 -4.58
N THR A 204 26.96 -7.36 -5.91
CA THR A 204 25.78 -7.06 -6.73
C THR A 204 25.33 -8.32 -7.43
N THR A 205 24.10 -8.75 -7.17
CA THR A 205 23.44 -9.84 -7.89
C THR A 205 22.38 -9.24 -8.80
N TYR A 206 22.56 -9.41 -10.10
CA TYR A 206 21.59 -9.05 -11.12
C TYR A 206 20.92 -10.29 -11.66
N ASN A 207 19.59 -10.29 -11.76
CA ASN A 207 18.82 -11.33 -12.42
C ASN A 207 17.93 -10.76 -13.51
N LYS A 208 17.85 -11.46 -14.64
CA LYS A 208 16.82 -11.23 -15.66
C LYS A 208 15.79 -12.35 -15.60
N ILE A 209 14.52 -11.97 -15.48
CA ILE A 209 13.39 -12.88 -15.33
C ILE A 209 12.46 -12.72 -16.54
N VAL A 210 12.24 -13.81 -17.27
CA VAL A 210 11.31 -13.88 -18.41
C VAL A 210 10.30 -14.98 -18.10
N ASN A 211 9.00 -14.68 -18.21
CA ASN A 211 7.94 -15.65 -17.92
C ASN A 211 8.10 -16.36 -16.57
N LYS A 212 8.45 -15.60 -15.53
CA LYS A 212 8.69 -16.08 -14.15
C LYS A 212 9.87 -17.05 -14.00
N LYS A 213 10.73 -17.17 -15.01
CA LYS A 213 11.97 -17.96 -14.95
C LYS A 213 13.17 -17.04 -15.03
N VAL A 214 14.15 -17.26 -14.15
CA VAL A 214 15.46 -16.61 -14.26
C VAL A 214 16.16 -17.16 -15.50
N VAL A 215 16.49 -16.28 -16.44
CA VAL A 215 17.18 -16.63 -17.69
C VAL A 215 18.63 -16.15 -17.72
N GLN A 216 18.98 -15.25 -16.81
CA GLN A 216 20.34 -14.74 -16.65
C GLN A 216 20.56 -14.33 -15.21
N THR A 217 21.74 -14.67 -14.69
CA THR A 217 22.27 -14.20 -13.42
C THR A 217 23.67 -13.67 -13.65
N ILE A 218 23.95 -12.48 -13.14
CA ILE A 218 25.29 -11.89 -13.11
C ILE A 218 25.58 -11.57 -11.65
N ILE A 219 26.74 -12.00 -11.16
CA ILE A 219 27.22 -11.66 -9.83
C ILE A 219 28.54 -10.92 -10.01
N ASP A 220 28.62 -9.74 -9.42
CA ASP A 220 29.83 -8.92 -9.39
C ASP A 220 30.17 -8.56 -7.94
N THR A 221 31.44 -8.28 -7.68
CA THR A 221 31.93 -7.83 -6.38
C THR A 221 32.89 -6.66 -6.58
N THR A 222 32.54 -5.51 -6.01
CA THR A 222 33.30 -4.27 -6.13
C THR A 222 33.72 -3.75 -4.77
N ASN A 223 34.68 -2.81 -4.73
CA ASN A 223 34.90 -2.02 -3.52
C ASN A 223 33.65 -1.16 -3.25
N PHE A 224 33.28 -1.03 -1.97
CA PHE A 224 32.13 -0.25 -1.53
C PHE A 224 32.58 1.04 -0.83
N GLU A 225 32.23 2.18 -1.41
CA GLU A 225 32.61 3.51 -0.91
C GLU A 225 31.46 4.25 -0.20
N GLY A 226 30.28 3.63 -0.13
CA GLY A 226 29.03 4.24 0.36
C GLY A 226 27.91 4.14 -0.67
N TRP A 227 26.68 4.46 -0.24
CA TRP A 227 25.49 4.51 -1.09
C TRP A 227 25.30 5.86 -1.77
#